data_AF-A0A840WID4-F1
#
_entry.id   AF-A0A840WID4-F1
#
_cell.length_a   1.000
_cell.length_b   1.000
_cell.length_c   1.000
_cell.angle_alpha   90.00
_cell.angle_beta   90.00
_cell.angle_gamma   90.00
#
_symmetry.space_group_name_H-M   'P 1'
#
loop_
_entity.id
_entity.type
_entity.pdbx_description
1 polymer ?
#
loop_
_entity_poly.entity_id
_entity_poly.type
_entity_poly.pdbx_seq_one_letter_code
_entity_poly.pdbx_strand_id
1 'polypeptide(L)' 'MTKTSTATRRPALPQIIATSMIHAQGYTLTAEERAAVVAKADFFESLGLSRTVTLKVIDPWGARIGSIEFNL' A
#
# COMPACT_ATOMS: atom_id res chain seq x y z
N MET A 1 -3.38 -18.84 30.37
CA MET A 1 -2.43 -18.40 29.32
C MET A 1 -3.04 -17.22 28.58
N THR A 2 -2.70 -16.01 29.00
CA THR A 2 -3.11 -14.76 28.36
C THR A 2 -2.38 -14.66 27.02
N LYS A 3 -3.09 -14.85 25.91
CA LYS A 3 -2.57 -14.49 24.58
C LYS A 3 -2.54 -12.96 24.51
N THR A 4 -1.41 -12.37 24.86
CA THR A 4 -1.10 -10.99 24.50
C THR A 4 -0.96 -10.95 22.98
N SER A 5 -2.09 -10.80 22.28
CA SER A 5 -2.07 -10.42 20.89
C SER A 5 -1.61 -8.97 20.87
N THR A 6 -0.31 -8.76 20.70
CA THR A 6 0.19 -7.52 20.16
C THR A 6 -0.43 -7.40 18.78
N ALA A 7 -1.58 -6.72 18.71
CA ALA A 7 -2.06 -6.14 17.48
C ALA A 7 -1.02 -5.09 17.08
N THR A 8 0.12 -5.53 16.54
CA THR A 8 1.12 -4.67 15.91
C THR A 8 0.34 -3.90 14.86
N ARG A 9 0.05 -2.63 15.15
CA ARG A 9 -0.71 -1.76 14.27
C ARG A 9 0.00 -1.79 12.94
N ARG A 10 -0.61 -2.46 11.95
CA ARG A 10 0.00 -2.62 10.63
C ARG A 10 0.34 -1.24 10.08
N PRO A 11 1.52 -1.05 9.47
CA PRO A 11 1.89 0.21 8.86
C PRO A 11 0.78 0.68 7.92
N ALA A 12 0.48 1.98 7.94
CA ALA A 12 -0.50 2.52 7.01
C ALA A 12 0.04 2.37 5.57
N LEU A 13 -0.83 2.00 4.64
CA LEU A 13 -0.46 2.05 3.23
C LEU A 13 -0.23 3.52 2.84
N PRO A 14 0.86 3.82 2.11
CA PRO A 14 1.11 5.18 1.66
C PRO A 14 0.06 5.63 0.64
N GLN A 15 -0.07 6.95 0.51
CA GLN A 15 -0.76 7.58 -0.59
C GLN A 15 0.28 8.14 -1.54
N ILE A 16 0.09 7.92 -2.85
CA ILE A 16 0.96 8.47 -3.87
C ILE A 16 0.41 9.83 -4.25
N ILE A 17 1.18 10.90 -4.03
CA ILE A 17 0.78 12.25 -4.42
C ILE A 17 1.44 12.62 -5.75
N ALA A 18 0.65 12.96 -6.76
CA ALA A 18 1.16 13.36 -8.08
C ALA A 18 0.19 14.33 -8.79
N THR A 19 0.71 15.28 -9.58
CA THR A 19 -0.12 16.24 -10.33
C THR A 19 -0.94 15.59 -11.45
N SER A 20 -0.47 14.45 -11.99
CA SER A 20 -1.21 13.65 -12.97
C SER A 20 -0.72 12.20 -12.94
N MET A 21 -1.46 11.29 -13.56
CA MET A 21 -1.05 9.88 -13.68
C MET A 21 0.27 9.71 -14.43
N ILE A 22 0.60 10.60 -15.36
CA ILE A 22 1.88 10.58 -16.09
C ILE A 22 3.05 10.75 -15.12
N HIS A 23 2.93 11.67 -14.16
CA HIS A 23 3.96 11.91 -13.14
C HIS A 23 4.08 10.77 -12.11
N ALA A 24 3.03 9.95 -11.98
CA ALA A 24 3.05 8.77 -11.11
C ALA A 24 3.62 7.52 -11.81
N GLN A 25 3.85 7.55 -13.13
CA GLN A 25 4.45 6.42 -13.84
C GLN A 25 5.88 6.17 -13.36
N GLY A 26 6.21 4.90 -13.16
CA GLY A 26 7.54 4.50 -12.67
C GLY A 26 7.78 4.81 -11.19
N TYR A 27 6.75 5.22 -10.43
CA TYR A 27 6.87 5.43 -9.00
C TYR A 27 7.41 4.18 -8.30
N THR A 28 8.49 4.38 -7.54
CA THR A 28 9.18 3.32 -6.80
C THR A 28 8.97 3.53 -5.31
N LEU A 29 8.52 2.46 -4.63
CA LEU A 29 8.34 2.47 -3.18
C LEU A 29 9.68 2.67 -2.47
N THR A 30 9.68 3.54 -1.46
CA THR A 30 10.75 3.58 -0.45
C THR A 30 10.79 2.27 0.34
N ALA A 31 11.85 2.07 1.13
CA ALA A 31 11.97 0.87 1.97
C ALA A 31 10.81 0.73 2.99
N GLU A 32 10.39 1.84 3.60
CA GLU A 32 9.31 1.87 4.57
C GLU A 32 7.94 1.57 3.93
N GLU A 33 7.66 2.20 2.79
CA GLU A 33 6.45 1.98 2.01
C GLU A 33 6.38 0.54 1.51
N ARG A 34 7.51 -0.01 1.05
CA ARG A 34 7.61 -1.41 0.65
C ARG A 34 7.27 -2.34 1.81
N ALA A 35 7.78 -2.08 3.02
CA ALA A 35 7.43 -2.88 4.19
C ALA A 35 5.92 -2.85 4.50
N ALA A 36 5.27 -1.70 4.34
CA ALA A 36 3.81 -1.57 4.49
C ALA A 36 3.03 -2.36 3.43
N VAL A 37 3.45 -2.29 2.16
CA VAL A 37 2.83 -3.01 1.04
C VAL A 37 3.02 -4.53 1.20
N VAL A 38 4.22 -4.99 1.59
CA VAL A 38 4.51 -6.41 1.88
C VAL A 38 3.65 -6.91 3.04
N ALA A 39 3.61 -6.19 4.17
CA ALA A 39 2.79 -6.57 5.31
C ALA A 39 1.29 -6.66 4.97
N LYS A 40 0.82 -5.88 3.99
CA LYS A 40 -0.55 -5.98 3.49
C LYS A 40 -0.74 -7.19 2.57
N ALA A 41 0.21 -7.45 1.66
CA ALA A 41 0.20 -8.60 0.78
C ALA A 41 0.21 -9.92 1.56
N ASP A 42 1.09 -10.06 2.56
CA ASP A 42 1.17 -11.25 3.41
C ASP A 42 -0.12 -11.45 4.21
N PHE A 43 -0.78 -10.36 4.61
CA PHE A 43 -2.10 -10.47 5.22
C PHE A 43 -3.16 -10.96 4.24
N PHE A 44 -3.16 -10.46 3.00
CA PHE A 44 -4.09 -10.96 1.98
C PHE A 44 -3.87 -12.45 1.71
N GLU A 45 -2.61 -12.88 1.59
CA GLU A 45 -2.26 -14.30 1.45
C GLU A 45 -2.73 -15.13 2.65
N SER A 46 -2.61 -14.62 3.88
CA SER A 46 -3.10 -15.30 5.08
C SER A 46 -4.63 -15.52 5.08
N LEU A 47 -5.35 -14.75 4.27
CA LEU A 47 -6.79 -14.89 4.03
C LEU A 47 -7.12 -15.70 2.76
N GLY A 48 -6.11 -16.23 2.06
CA GLY A 48 -6.29 -16.95 0.79
C GLY A 48 -6.60 -16.04 -0.40
N LEU A 49 -6.28 -14.73 -0.31
CA LEU A 49 -6.50 -13.75 -1.37
C LEU A 49 -5.22 -13.50 -2.18
N SER A 50 -5.36 -12.81 -3.33
CA SER A 50 -4.21 -12.35 -4.12
C SER A 50 -3.29 -11.44 -3.30
N ARG A 51 -1.99 -11.55 -3.53
CA ARG A 51 -0.95 -10.66 -2.97
C ARG A 51 -0.90 -9.29 -3.66
N THR A 52 -1.79 -9.01 -4.61
CA THR A 52 -1.88 -7.70 -5.26
C THR A 52 -2.33 -6.61 -4.27
N VAL A 53 -1.55 -5.55 -4.16
CA VAL A 53 -1.87 -4.36 -3.35
C VAL A 53 -2.02 -3.14 -4.25
N THR A 54 -3.18 -2.50 -4.20
CA THR A 54 -3.47 -1.28 -4.96
C THR A 54 -3.26 -0.04 -4.09
N LEU A 55 -2.36 0.86 -4.49
CA LEU A 55 -2.19 2.18 -3.90
C LEU A 55 -2.94 3.23 -4.71
N LYS A 56 -3.56 4.19 -4.03
CA LYS A 56 -4.27 5.30 -4.69
C LYS A 56 -3.27 6.38 -5.07
N VAL A 57 -3.44 6.95 -6.27
CA VAL A 57 -2.77 8.18 -6.68
C VAL A 57 -3.75 9.32 -6.48
N ILE A 58 -3.34 10.31 -5.68
CA ILE A 58 -4.13 11.47 -5.28
C ILE A 58 -3.42 12.72 -5.81
N ASP A 59 -4.17 13.69 -6.32
CA ASP A 59 -3.62 14.97 -6.73
C ASP A 59 -3.37 15.90 -5.52
N PRO A 60 -2.65 17.01 -5.69
CA PRO A 60 -2.40 17.96 -4.60
C PRO A 60 -3.66 18.58 -3.98
N TRP A 61 -4.82 18.48 -4.65
CA TRP A 61 -6.11 18.97 -4.17
C TRP A 61 -6.95 17.89 -3.46
N GLY A 62 -6.44 16.65 -3.39
CA GLY A 62 -7.07 15.54 -2.68
C GLY A 62 -7.97 14.67 -3.57
N ALA A 63 -8.09 14.93 -4.87
CA ALA A 63 -8.87 14.10 -5.77
C ALA A 63 -8.08 12.85 -6.16
N ARG A 64 -8.77 11.69 -6.20
CA ARG A 64 -8.16 10.47 -6.74
C ARG A 64 -8.05 10.59 -8.26
N ILE A 65 -6.83 10.56 -8.75
CA ILE A 65 -6.51 10.61 -10.18
C ILE A 65 -6.11 9.25 -10.76
N GLY A 66 -5.92 8.23 -9.92
CA GLY A 66 -5.78 6.84 -10.36
C GLY A 66 -5.30 5.88 -9.27
N SER A 67 -4.57 4.86 -9.69
CA SER A 67 -3.97 3.86 -8.80
C SER A 67 -2.78 3.16 -9.44
N ILE A 68 -1.89 2.64 -8.60
CA ILE A 68 -0.78 1.77 -8.98
C ILE A 68 -0.95 0.44 -8.26
N GLU A 69 -0.81 -0.66 -9.00
CA GLU A 69 -0.88 -2.01 -8.46
C GLU A 69 0.51 -2.60 -8.30
N PHE A 70 0.75 -3.22 -7.14
CA PHE A 70 1.96 -3.95 -6.85
C PHE A 70 1.60 -5.42 -6.70
N ASN A 71 2.21 -6.26 -7.54
CA ASN A 71 2.13 -7.71 -7.42
C ASN A 71 3.41 -8.21 -6.72
N LEU A 72 3.26 -8.82 -5.55
CA LEU A 72 4.35 -9.22 -4.65
C LEU A 72 4.36 -10.71 -4.40
#